data_AF-A0A958SVX1-F1
#
_entry.id   AF-A0A958SVX1-F1
#
_cell.length_a   1.000
_cell.length_b   1.000
_cell.length_c   1.000
_cell.angle_alpha   90.00
_cell.angle_beta   90.00
_cell.angle_gamma   90.00
#
_symmetry.space_group_name_H-M   'P 1'
#
loop_
_entity.id
_entity.type
_entity.pdbx_description
1 polymer ?
#
loop_
_entity_poly.entity_id
_entity_poly.type
_entity_poly.pdbx_seq_one_letter_code
_entity_poly.pdbx_strand_id
1 'polypeptide(L)'
;TLIESFQVMNQTANAFELAEHVTKASGLIKEFNKDGTPEGVARMENIEEMLNGIKDFVEGQKELADATGSLTEFLEDVALATDMDNDKGEQDRVALMTIHLAKGLEFPVVYIVGMEEDLFPSAMSMNTRSELEEERRLFYVALTRAEKQAYLTYTLSRYRWGKLIDAEPSRFIEEINDQYLDILTPIEERRFNPMLDADIFGDVEPNKVRKPGQDTFRYKKPVPRKNPTTPQVNVGNPKNLKP
;
A
#
# COMPACT_ATOMS: atom_id res chain seq x y z
N THR A 1 -4.12 0.38 40.68
CA THR A 1 -2.93 0.26 39.80
C THR A 1 -3.31 0.51 38.34
N LEU A 2 -2.37 0.71 37.41
CA LEU A 2 -2.73 0.87 35.97
C LEU A 2 -3.51 -0.35 35.44
N ILE A 3 -3.14 -1.55 35.90
CA ILE A 3 -3.83 -2.81 35.53
C ILE A 3 -5.29 -2.80 35.99
N GLU A 4 -5.58 -2.41 37.23
CA GLU A 4 -6.96 -2.29 37.71
C GLU A 4 -7.78 -1.27 36.89
N SER A 5 -7.16 -0.16 36.47
CA SER A 5 -7.81 0.83 35.61
C SER A 5 -8.18 0.23 34.25
N PHE A 6 -7.31 -0.59 33.66
CA PHE A 6 -7.57 -1.26 32.38
C PHE A 6 -8.67 -2.32 32.52
N GLN A 7 -8.70 -3.05 33.63
CA GLN A 7 -9.75 -4.03 33.91
C GLN A 7 -11.14 -3.39 34.01
N VAL A 8 -11.25 -2.22 34.63
CA VAL A 8 -12.51 -1.47 34.70
C VAL A 8 -12.92 -0.98 33.32
N MET A 9 -12.00 -0.42 32.54
CA MET A 9 -12.28 0.05 31.18
C MET A 9 -12.74 -1.06 30.24
N ASN A 10 -12.14 -2.27 30.35
CA ASN A 10 -12.52 -3.44 29.56
C ASN A 10 -13.98 -3.88 29.71
N GLN A 11 -14.68 -3.42 30.75
CA GLN A 11 -16.10 -3.76 30.95
C GLN A 11 -17.03 -2.95 30.03
N THR A 12 -16.58 -1.81 29.51
CA THR A 12 -17.44 -0.87 28.77
C THR A 12 -16.86 -0.40 27.44
N ALA A 13 -15.53 -0.40 27.32
CA ALA A 13 -14.84 0.03 26.11
C ALA A 13 -14.75 -1.11 25.08
N ASN A 14 -14.74 -0.76 23.80
CA ASN A 14 -14.40 -1.72 22.74
C ASN A 14 -12.87 -1.99 22.70
N ALA A 15 -12.48 -3.00 21.92
CA ALA A 15 -11.09 -3.43 21.79
C ALA A 15 -10.14 -2.29 21.41
N PHE A 16 -10.55 -1.43 20.46
CA PHE A 16 -9.74 -0.31 19.97
C PHE A 16 -9.50 0.73 21.05
N GLU A 17 -10.56 1.19 21.72
CA GLU A 17 -10.49 2.18 22.80
C GLU A 17 -9.58 1.71 23.94
N LEU A 18 -9.72 0.45 24.35
CA LEU A 18 -8.89 -0.13 25.39
C LEU A 18 -7.42 -0.25 24.95
N ALA A 19 -7.16 -0.79 23.75
CA ALA A 19 -5.80 -0.96 23.23
C ALA A 19 -5.09 0.39 23.04
N GLU A 20 -5.79 1.39 22.50
CA GLU A 20 -5.26 2.74 22.35
C GLU A 20 -4.92 3.36 23.71
N HIS A 21 -5.81 3.19 24.71
CA HIS A 21 -5.57 3.70 26.05
C HIS A 21 -4.38 3.02 26.73
N VAL A 22 -4.27 1.69 26.64
CA VAL A 22 -3.13 0.92 27.19
C VAL A 22 -1.82 1.36 26.53
N THR A 23 -1.81 1.54 25.22
CA THR A 23 -0.59 1.93 24.47
C THR A 23 -0.12 3.34 24.86
N LYS A 24 -1.06 4.27 25.11
CA LYS A 24 -0.75 5.62 25.61
C LYS A 24 -0.33 5.62 27.08
N ALA A 25 -1.08 4.93 27.95
CA ALA A 25 -0.90 4.97 29.39
C ALA A 25 0.32 4.17 29.89
N SER A 26 0.70 3.11 29.19
CA SER A 26 1.93 2.34 29.47
C SER A 26 3.22 3.13 29.20
N GLY A 27 3.13 4.21 28.41
CA GLY A 27 4.27 5.01 27.98
C GLY A 27 5.01 4.46 26.76
N LEU A 28 4.53 3.38 26.14
CA LEU A 28 5.15 2.79 24.93
C LEU A 28 5.31 3.80 23.80
N ILE A 29 4.25 4.56 23.50
CA ILE A 29 4.30 5.61 22.47
C ILE A 29 5.39 6.64 22.78
N LYS A 30 5.50 7.05 24.05
CA LYS A 30 6.51 8.05 24.46
C LYS A 30 7.92 7.49 24.35
N GLU A 31 8.10 6.20 24.62
CA GLU A 31 9.41 5.56 24.54
C GLU A 31 9.86 5.39 23.10
N PHE A 32 8.99 4.91 22.21
CA PHE A 32 9.33 4.76 20.79
C PHE A 32 9.48 6.09 20.07
N ASN A 33 8.71 7.12 20.44
CA ASN A 33 8.91 8.48 19.90
C ASN A 33 10.25 9.12 20.26
N LYS A 34 10.96 8.65 21.31
CA LYS A 34 12.32 9.13 21.60
C LYS A 34 13.35 8.57 20.62
N ASP A 35 13.05 7.41 20.04
CA ASP A 35 13.94 6.73 19.11
C ASP A 35 13.64 7.21 17.68
N GLY A 36 14.35 8.27 17.27
CA GLY A 36 14.25 8.81 15.92
C GLY A 36 15.02 8.02 14.86
N THR A 37 15.50 6.82 15.17
CA THR A 37 16.11 5.93 14.16
C THR A 37 15.05 5.37 13.20
N PRO A 38 15.43 4.95 11.99
CA PRO A 38 14.52 4.26 11.08
C PRO A 38 13.82 3.04 11.72
N GLU A 39 14.51 2.30 12.57
CA GLU A 39 13.95 1.18 13.33
C GLU A 39 12.92 1.64 14.37
N GLY A 40 13.16 2.78 15.03
CA GLY A 40 12.19 3.38 15.95
C GLY A 40 10.91 3.83 15.26
N VAL A 41 11.05 4.47 14.08
CA VAL A 41 9.93 4.83 13.21
C VAL A 41 9.14 3.57 12.79
N ALA A 42 9.82 2.53 12.30
CA ALA A 42 9.17 1.30 11.87
C ALA A 42 8.40 0.62 13.01
N ARG A 43 8.91 0.65 14.25
CA ARG A 43 8.17 0.15 15.42
C ARG A 43 6.91 0.96 15.71
N MET A 44 6.97 2.28 15.53
CA MET A 44 5.80 3.14 15.70
C MET A 44 4.74 2.84 14.62
N GLU A 45 5.16 2.72 13.36
CA GLU A 45 4.26 2.33 12.26
C GLU A 45 3.60 0.97 12.51
N ASN A 46 4.34 -0.02 13.03
CA ASN A 46 3.77 -1.33 13.39
C ASN A 46 2.70 -1.23 14.49
N ILE A 47 2.88 -0.35 15.48
CA ILE A 47 1.89 -0.15 16.55
C ILE A 47 0.65 0.55 16.01
N GLU A 48 0.83 1.54 15.15
CA GLU A 48 -0.28 2.22 14.49
C GLU A 48 -1.07 1.26 13.60
N GLU A 49 -0.38 0.39 12.86
CA GLU A 49 -1.02 -0.63 12.04
C GLU A 49 -1.76 -1.68 12.87
N MET A 50 -1.19 -2.10 13.99
CA MET A 50 -1.89 -2.96 14.95
C MET A 50 -3.18 -2.30 15.46
N LEU A 51 -3.13 -1.00 15.79
CA LEU A 51 -4.31 -0.25 16.22
C LEU A 51 -5.34 -0.10 15.09
N ASN A 52 -4.90 0.10 13.84
CA ASN A 52 -5.79 0.12 12.68
C ASN A 52 -6.48 -1.24 12.48
N GLY A 53 -5.74 -2.36 12.57
CA GLY A 53 -6.33 -3.70 12.48
C GLY A 53 -7.38 -3.97 13.56
N ILE A 54 -7.13 -3.53 14.80
CA ILE A 54 -8.12 -3.60 15.88
C ILE A 54 -9.34 -2.72 15.56
N LYS A 55 -9.13 -1.54 14.98
CA LYS A 55 -10.21 -0.64 14.58
C LYS A 55 -11.08 -1.26 13.49
N ASP A 56 -10.47 -1.84 12.46
CA ASP A 56 -11.16 -2.51 11.36
C ASP A 56 -11.97 -3.71 11.87
N PHE A 57 -11.42 -4.47 12.82
CA PHE A 57 -12.16 -5.51 13.53
C PHE A 57 -13.41 -4.94 14.21
N VAL A 58 -13.26 -3.89 15.02
CA VAL A 58 -14.40 -3.25 15.73
C VAL A 58 -15.43 -2.69 14.74
N GLU A 59 -14.99 -2.12 13.61
CA GLU A 59 -15.90 -1.63 12.57
C GLU A 59 -16.64 -2.76 11.88
N GLY A 60 -15.98 -3.88 11.54
CA GLY A 60 -16.61 -5.07 10.97
C GLY A 60 -17.61 -5.73 11.93
N GLN A 61 -17.32 -5.74 13.23
CA GLN A 61 -18.24 -6.27 14.24
C GLN A 61 -19.55 -5.48 14.35
N LYS A 62 -19.59 -4.20 13.96
CA LYS A 62 -20.85 -3.40 13.98
C LYS A 62 -21.90 -3.93 13.00
N GLU A 63 -21.51 -4.68 11.99
CA GLU A 63 -22.41 -5.26 11.00
C GLU A 63 -23.00 -6.60 11.44
N LEU A 64 -22.44 -7.20 12.50
CA LEU A 64 -22.86 -8.49 13.05
C LEU A 64 -23.88 -8.31 14.18
N ALA A 65 -24.94 -9.09 14.15
CA ALA A 65 -25.85 -9.18 15.29
C ALA A 65 -25.13 -9.86 16.47
N ASP A 66 -25.31 -9.33 17.68
CA ASP A 66 -24.77 -9.84 18.95
C ASP A 66 -23.24 -9.72 19.15
N ALA A 67 -22.52 -9.07 18.23
CA ALA A 67 -21.10 -8.78 18.42
C ALA A 67 -20.89 -7.60 19.38
N THR A 68 -19.94 -7.73 20.30
CA THR A 68 -19.61 -6.67 21.28
C THR A 68 -18.43 -5.80 20.85
N GLY A 69 -17.61 -6.29 19.91
CA GLY A 69 -16.35 -5.63 19.54
C GLY A 69 -15.36 -5.60 20.71
N SER A 70 -15.48 -6.56 21.64
CA SER A 70 -14.69 -6.60 22.86
C SER A 70 -13.26 -7.08 22.59
N LEU A 71 -12.35 -6.78 23.52
CA LEU A 71 -10.97 -7.27 23.44
C LEU A 71 -10.90 -8.80 23.44
N THR A 72 -11.81 -9.47 24.16
CA THR A 72 -11.86 -10.94 24.20
C THR A 72 -12.16 -11.53 22.83
N GLU A 73 -13.20 -11.03 22.14
CA GLU A 73 -13.55 -11.47 20.79
C GLU A 73 -12.39 -11.23 19.80
N PHE A 74 -11.72 -10.07 19.90
CA PHE A 74 -10.55 -9.78 19.06
C PHE A 74 -9.41 -10.79 19.29
N LEU A 75 -9.09 -11.10 20.56
CA LEU A 75 -8.03 -12.05 20.89
C LEU A 75 -8.37 -13.48 20.46
N GLU A 76 -9.65 -13.86 20.47
CA GLU A 76 -10.13 -15.14 19.91
C GLU A 76 -9.92 -15.20 18.40
N ASP A 77 -10.27 -14.13 17.67
CA ASP A 77 -10.08 -14.03 16.22
C ASP A 77 -8.59 -14.11 15.83
N VAL A 78 -7.73 -13.37 16.54
CA VAL A 78 -6.27 -13.40 16.35
C VAL A 78 -5.70 -14.79 16.64
N ALA A 79 -6.17 -15.46 17.69
CA ALA A 79 -5.71 -16.81 18.03
C ALA A 79 -6.07 -17.82 16.92
N LEU A 80 -7.30 -17.76 16.39
CA LEU A 80 -7.73 -18.60 15.27
C LEU A 80 -6.90 -18.36 14.00
N ALA A 81 -6.68 -17.09 13.63
CA ALA A 81 -5.86 -16.73 12.48
C ALA A 81 -4.40 -17.22 12.64
N THR A 82 -3.83 -17.10 13.84
CA THR A 82 -2.46 -17.55 14.12
C THR A 82 -2.32 -19.07 14.10
N ASP A 83 -3.34 -19.80 14.57
CA ASP A 83 -3.35 -21.26 14.50
C ASP A 83 -3.45 -21.77 13.06
N MET A 84 -4.19 -21.07 12.19
CA MET A 84 -4.22 -21.36 10.74
C MET A 84 -2.86 -21.12 10.07
N ASP A 85 -2.14 -20.05 10.45
CA ASP A 85 -0.78 -19.78 9.94
C ASP A 85 0.27 -20.81 10.41
N ASN A 86 0.01 -21.49 11.54
CA ASN A 86 0.89 -22.51 12.11
C ASN A 86 0.72 -23.91 11.52
N ASP A 87 -0.27 -24.14 10.64
CA ASP A 87 -0.49 -25.44 10.03
C ASP A 87 0.57 -25.71 8.94
N LYS A 88 1.62 -26.44 9.31
CA LYS A 88 2.83 -26.70 8.48
C LYS A 88 2.60 -27.75 7.38
N GLY A 89 1.35 -28.05 7.03
CA GLY A 89 0.97 -29.13 6.12
C GLY A 89 0.87 -28.75 4.64
N GLU A 90 0.61 -27.48 4.31
CA GLU A 90 0.46 -27.03 2.92
C GLU A 90 1.75 -26.37 2.39
N GLN A 91 2.29 -26.93 1.30
CA GLN A 91 3.50 -26.43 0.64
C GLN A 91 3.19 -25.34 -0.41
N ASP A 92 1.95 -25.25 -0.90
CA ASP A 92 1.53 -24.29 -1.91
C ASP A 92 0.96 -23.02 -1.28
N ARG A 93 1.83 -22.04 -1.03
CA ARG A 93 1.45 -20.74 -0.45
C ARG A 93 2.13 -19.58 -1.14
N VAL A 94 1.52 -18.40 -1.04
CA VAL A 94 2.11 -17.14 -1.46
C VAL A 94 3.01 -16.62 -0.34
N ALA A 95 4.26 -16.31 -0.66
CA ALA A 95 5.19 -15.73 0.30
C ALA A 95 5.05 -14.20 0.33
N LEU A 96 4.61 -13.66 1.47
CA LEU A 96 4.59 -12.22 1.72
C LEU A 96 5.83 -11.85 2.55
N MET A 97 6.58 -10.85 2.10
CA MET A 97 7.78 -10.37 2.79
C MET A 97 8.10 -8.93 2.39
N THR A 98 8.92 -8.26 3.20
CA THR A 98 9.47 -6.96 2.83
C THR A 98 10.59 -7.11 1.81
N ILE A 99 10.87 -6.07 1.02
CA ILE A 99 11.94 -6.07 0.02
C ILE A 99 13.30 -6.43 0.63
N HIS A 100 13.56 -5.96 1.85
CA HIS A 100 14.79 -6.26 2.60
C HIS A 100 14.95 -7.77 2.86
N LEU A 101 13.87 -8.45 3.23
CA LEU A 101 13.88 -9.89 3.51
C LEU A 101 13.97 -10.75 2.24
N ALA A 102 13.56 -10.20 1.08
CA ALA A 102 13.63 -10.90 -0.20
C ALA A 102 15.06 -11.04 -0.75
N LYS A 103 16.06 -10.39 -0.14
CA LYS A 103 17.45 -10.41 -0.61
C LYS A 103 18.02 -11.83 -0.64
N GLY A 104 18.46 -12.26 -1.82
CA GLY A 104 19.04 -13.59 -2.04
C GLY A 104 18.02 -14.70 -2.28
N LEU A 105 16.72 -14.37 -2.33
CA LEU A 105 15.65 -15.27 -2.76
C LEU A 105 15.26 -14.97 -4.21
N GLU A 106 14.70 -15.95 -4.90
CA GLU A 106 14.21 -15.80 -6.28
C GLU A 106 12.89 -16.56 -6.41
N PHE A 107 11.97 -15.98 -7.20
CA PHE A 107 10.63 -16.53 -7.38
C PHE A 107 10.22 -16.46 -8.85
N PRO A 108 9.48 -17.45 -9.38
CA PRO A 108 8.99 -17.41 -10.75
C PRO A 108 8.19 -16.14 -11.09
N VAL A 109 7.36 -15.69 -10.15
CA VAL A 109 6.50 -14.50 -10.28
C VAL A 109 6.61 -13.68 -9.00
N VAL A 110 6.79 -12.36 -9.14
CA VAL A 110 6.86 -11.41 -8.01
C VAL A 110 5.86 -10.29 -8.22
N TYR A 111 5.13 -9.95 -7.15
CA TYR A 111 4.28 -8.77 -7.08
C TYR A 111 4.97 -7.73 -6.18
N ILE A 112 5.35 -6.60 -6.75
CA ILE A 112 5.87 -5.45 -6.00
C ILE A 112 4.70 -4.48 -5.83
N VAL A 113 4.17 -4.46 -4.62
CA VAL A 113 2.98 -3.69 -4.25
C VAL A 113 3.36 -2.38 -3.57
N GLY A 114 2.46 -1.38 -3.64
CA GLY A 114 2.70 -0.08 -3.02
C GLY A 114 3.79 0.73 -3.72
N MET A 115 3.90 0.62 -5.05
CA MET A 115 4.80 1.45 -5.87
C MET A 115 4.25 2.88 -5.97
N GLU A 116 4.25 3.60 -4.85
CA GLU A 116 3.67 4.93 -4.69
C GLU A 116 4.74 5.93 -4.25
N GLU A 117 4.63 7.19 -4.65
CA GLU A 117 5.41 8.27 -4.05
C GLU A 117 5.12 8.34 -2.54
N ASP A 118 6.13 8.77 -1.76
CA ASP A 118 6.11 8.84 -0.30
C ASP A 118 5.98 7.50 0.46
N LEU A 119 5.65 6.40 -0.23
CA LEU A 119 5.67 5.04 0.30
C LEU A 119 6.90 4.26 -0.20
N PHE A 120 7.12 4.23 -1.51
CA PHE A 120 8.28 3.60 -2.13
C PHE A 120 8.65 4.31 -3.45
N PRO A 121 9.52 5.33 -3.40
CA PRO A 121 10.45 5.65 -2.31
C PRO A 121 9.78 6.23 -1.07
N SER A 122 10.30 5.88 0.11
CA SER A 122 9.83 6.48 1.38
C SER A 122 10.04 8.00 1.41
N ALA A 123 9.05 8.73 1.91
CA ALA A 123 9.13 10.18 2.13
C ALA A 123 10.36 10.60 2.98
N MET A 124 10.85 9.70 3.84
CA MET A 124 12.05 9.98 4.65
C MET A 124 13.33 9.95 3.81
N SER A 125 13.38 9.09 2.80
CA SER A 125 14.51 8.90 1.90
C SER A 125 14.54 9.91 0.75
N MET A 126 13.55 10.79 0.68
CA MET A 126 13.42 11.85 -0.31
C MET A 126 14.26 13.10 -0.02
N ASN A 127 14.81 13.21 1.21
CA ASN A 127 15.52 14.40 1.68
C ASN A 127 16.91 14.56 1.03
N THR A 128 17.58 13.44 0.73
CA THR A 128 18.90 13.47 0.10
C THR A 128 18.95 12.58 -1.14
N ARG A 129 19.78 12.97 -2.10
CA ARG A 129 20.03 12.14 -3.29
C ARG A 129 20.61 10.78 -2.91
N SER A 130 21.42 10.69 -1.87
CA SER A 130 22.05 9.44 -1.46
C SER A 130 21.03 8.42 -0.94
N GLU A 131 20.07 8.88 -0.14
CA GLU A 131 18.99 8.03 0.40
C GLU A 131 18.03 7.59 -0.71
N LEU A 132 17.70 8.48 -1.65
CA LEU A 132 16.89 8.13 -2.81
C LEU A 132 17.57 7.05 -3.69
N GLU A 133 18.89 7.14 -3.86
CA GLU A 133 19.65 6.11 -4.59
C GLU A 133 19.70 4.77 -3.82
N GLU A 134 19.54 4.76 -2.49
CA GLU A 134 19.40 3.52 -1.72
C GLU A 134 18.01 2.89 -1.95
N GLU A 135 16.93 3.67 -1.91
CA GLU A 135 15.58 3.20 -2.26
C GLU A 135 15.54 2.65 -3.69
N ARG A 136 16.24 3.30 -4.63
CA ARG A 136 16.41 2.81 -6.00
C ARG A 136 17.12 1.46 -6.06
N ARG A 137 18.16 1.26 -5.24
CA ARG A 137 18.83 -0.04 -5.11
C ARG A 137 17.89 -1.09 -4.55
N LEU A 138 17.06 -0.74 -3.55
CA LEU A 138 16.03 -1.64 -3.03
C LEU A 138 15.03 -2.03 -4.12
N PHE A 139 14.58 -1.09 -4.94
CA PHE A 139 13.69 -1.38 -6.06
C PHE A 139 14.33 -2.32 -7.08
N TYR A 140 15.59 -2.08 -7.43
CA TYR A 140 16.35 -2.97 -8.30
C TYR A 140 16.46 -4.40 -7.71
N VAL A 141 16.73 -4.52 -6.40
CA VAL A 141 16.75 -5.81 -5.73
C VAL A 141 15.40 -6.49 -5.83
N ALA A 142 14.30 -5.80 -5.53
CA ALA A 142 12.94 -6.33 -5.62
C ALA A 142 12.60 -6.82 -7.04
N LEU A 143 12.89 -6.01 -8.06
CA LEU A 143 12.61 -6.33 -9.46
C LEU A 143 13.41 -7.55 -9.93
N THR A 144 14.66 -7.68 -9.50
CA THR A 144 15.53 -8.83 -9.83
C THR A 144 15.24 -10.09 -9.04
N ARG A 145 14.26 -10.10 -8.12
CA ARG A 145 13.80 -11.35 -7.48
C ARG A 145 12.89 -12.16 -8.39
N ALA A 146 12.34 -11.56 -9.45
CA ALA A 146 11.48 -12.21 -10.42
C ALA A 146 12.29 -12.95 -11.49
N GLU A 147 12.05 -14.25 -11.66
CA GLU A 147 12.68 -15.04 -12.73
C GLU A 147 11.94 -14.90 -14.07
N LYS A 148 10.60 -14.86 -14.04
CA LYS A 148 9.77 -14.84 -15.26
C LYS A 148 8.93 -13.59 -15.41
N GLN A 149 8.22 -13.19 -14.35
CA GLN A 149 7.29 -12.05 -14.40
C GLN A 149 7.35 -11.22 -13.13
N ALA A 150 7.36 -9.91 -13.29
CA ALA A 150 7.20 -8.94 -12.20
C ALA A 150 5.97 -8.07 -12.47
N TYR A 151 5.09 -7.98 -11.48
CA TYR A 151 3.94 -7.08 -11.51
C TYR A 151 4.20 -5.92 -10.55
N LEU A 152 4.02 -4.70 -11.05
CA LEU A 152 4.13 -3.47 -10.26
C LEU A 152 2.73 -2.92 -10.03
N THR A 153 2.34 -2.68 -8.79
CA THR A 153 1.00 -2.14 -8.46
C THR A 153 1.10 -0.90 -7.58
N TYR A 154 0.28 0.08 -7.87
CA TYR A 154 0.10 1.31 -7.09
C TYR A 154 -1.40 1.56 -6.90
N THR A 155 -1.74 2.39 -5.91
CA THR A 155 -3.12 2.84 -5.67
C THR A 155 -3.22 4.36 -5.87
N LEU A 156 -4.42 4.86 -6.17
CA LEU A 156 -4.68 6.31 -6.27
C LEU A 156 -5.07 6.93 -4.93
N SER A 157 -5.47 6.09 -3.97
CA SER A 157 -5.86 6.52 -2.65
C SER A 157 -5.59 5.39 -1.67
N ARG A 158 -4.98 5.73 -0.53
CA ARG A 158 -4.58 4.78 0.51
C ARG A 158 -5.02 5.28 1.87
N TYR A 159 -5.55 4.38 2.69
CA TYR A 159 -5.78 4.66 4.09
C TYR A 159 -4.48 4.44 4.88
N ARG A 160 -3.95 5.49 5.52
CA ARG A 160 -2.81 5.42 6.45
C ARG A 160 -3.09 6.32 7.65
N TRP A 161 -2.72 5.84 8.85
CA TRP A 161 -2.82 6.64 10.07
C TRP A 161 -4.22 7.22 10.32
N GLY A 162 -5.25 6.44 10.04
CA GLY A 162 -6.65 6.85 10.23
C GLY A 162 -7.16 7.87 9.20
N LYS A 163 -6.38 8.18 8.17
CA LYS A 163 -6.71 9.18 7.14
C LYS A 163 -6.61 8.58 5.75
N LEU A 164 -7.53 8.99 4.88
CA LEU A 164 -7.43 8.72 3.46
C LEU A 164 -6.45 9.73 2.84
N ILE A 165 -5.43 9.22 2.15
CA ILE A 165 -4.37 10.01 1.50
C ILE A 165 -4.43 9.72 0.01
N ASP A 166 -4.39 10.76 -0.82
CA ASP A 166 -4.22 10.60 -2.27
C ASP A 166 -2.80 10.12 -2.56
N ALA A 167 -2.67 9.08 -3.37
CA ALA A 167 -1.40 8.43 -3.67
C ALA A 167 -1.06 8.58 -5.15
N GLU A 168 0.19 8.96 -5.41
CA GLU A 168 0.74 9.12 -6.76
C GLU A 168 1.61 7.90 -7.12
N PRO A 169 1.69 7.49 -8.40
CA PRO A 169 2.57 6.41 -8.83
C PRO A 169 4.04 6.74 -8.54
N SER A 170 4.80 5.76 -8.06
CA SER A 170 6.23 5.90 -7.82
C SER A 170 7.00 6.26 -9.09
N ARG A 171 7.91 7.23 -8.98
CA ARG A 171 8.88 7.60 -10.03
C ARG A 171 9.68 6.42 -10.57
N PHE A 172 9.89 5.37 -9.76
CA PHE A 172 10.63 4.19 -10.20
C PHE A 172 9.94 3.45 -11.36
N ILE A 173 8.61 3.60 -11.47
CA ILE A 173 7.85 3.09 -12.63
C ILE A 173 8.21 3.88 -13.90
N GLU A 174 8.31 5.22 -13.80
CA GLU A 174 8.61 6.11 -14.94
C GLU A 174 10.02 5.93 -15.51
N GLU A 175 10.93 5.45 -14.67
CA GLU A 175 12.32 5.20 -15.06
C GLU A 175 12.47 3.90 -15.88
N ILE A 176 11.49 3.01 -15.84
CA ILE A 176 11.48 1.82 -16.70
C ILE A 176 11.12 2.25 -18.12
N ASN A 177 11.86 1.72 -19.09
CA ASN A 177 11.56 1.97 -20.48
C ASN A 177 10.24 1.30 -20.88
N ASP A 178 9.31 2.09 -21.43
CA ASP A 178 7.95 1.70 -21.84
C ASP A 178 7.91 0.44 -22.70
N GLN A 179 8.96 0.13 -23.46
CA GLN A 179 9.02 -1.10 -24.28
C GLN A 179 9.00 -2.40 -23.44
N TYR A 180 9.32 -2.31 -22.15
CA TYR A 180 9.34 -3.41 -21.19
C TYR A 180 8.13 -3.41 -20.26
N LEU A 181 7.23 -2.44 -20.39
CA LEU A 181 6.03 -2.32 -19.57
C LEU A 181 4.81 -2.78 -20.35
N ASP A 182 4.00 -3.63 -19.71
CA ASP A 182 2.64 -3.92 -20.14
C ASP A 182 1.67 -3.25 -19.15
N ILE A 183 1.04 -2.15 -19.58
CA ILE A 183 0.20 -1.33 -18.71
C ILE A 183 -1.20 -1.94 -18.68
N LEU A 184 -1.51 -2.60 -17.57
CA LEU A 184 -2.80 -3.24 -17.32
C LEU A 184 -3.82 -2.31 -16.64
N THR A 185 -3.42 -1.07 -16.31
CA THR A 185 -4.30 -0.08 -15.66
C THR A 185 -5.52 0.23 -16.55
N PRO A 186 -6.76 0.14 -16.03
CA PRO A 186 -7.96 0.47 -16.79
C PRO A 186 -7.97 1.94 -17.26
N ILE A 187 -8.46 2.17 -18.48
CA ILE A 187 -8.55 3.49 -19.13
C ILE A 187 -9.53 4.44 -18.41
N GLU A 188 -10.42 3.92 -17.56
CA GLU A 188 -11.39 4.73 -16.82
C GLU A 188 -10.91 4.99 -15.39
N GLU A 189 -10.39 6.19 -15.15
CA GLU A 189 -10.28 6.73 -13.79
C GLU A 189 -11.69 6.90 -13.21
N ARG A 190 -12.04 6.11 -12.19
CA ARG A 190 -13.22 6.40 -11.36
C ARG A 190 -12.88 7.59 -10.45
N ARG A 191 -12.88 8.81 -11.01
CA ARG A 191 -12.80 10.04 -10.21
C ARG A 191 -14.05 10.13 -9.33
N PHE A 192 -13.86 10.27 -8.02
CA PHE A 192 -14.97 10.38 -7.05
C PHE A 192 -15.76 11.69 -7.21
N ASN A 193 -15.28 12.65 -8.02
CA ASN A 193 -15.85 13.98 -8.14
C ASN A 193 -16.30 14.30 -9.60
N PRO A 194 -17.59 14.17 -9.94
CA PRO A 194 -18.10 14.30 -11.31
C PRO A 194 -18.23 15.75 -11.83
N MET A 195 -17.77 16.75 -11.07
CA MET A 195 -18.04 18.17 -11.35
C MET A 195 -16.91 18.90 -12.11
N LEU A 196 -15.75 18.27 -12.33
CA LEU A 196 -14.61 18.87 -13.03
C LEU A 196 -14.21 18.02 -14.23
N ASP A 197 -14.38 18.57 -15.45
CA ASP A 197 -13.94 17.95 -16.70
C ASP A 197 -12.40 17.98 -16.81
N ALA A 198 -11.80 16.84 -17.19
CA ALA A 198 -10.34 16.63 -17.27
C ALA A 198 -9.63 17.56 -18.28
N ASP A 199 -10.38 18.10 -19.25
CA ASP A 199 -9.85 18.98 -20.31
C ASP A 199 -9.43 20.38 -19.81
N ILE A 200 -9.75 20.76 -18.56
CA ILE A 200 -9.51 22.11 -18.04
C ILE A 200 -8.05 22.35 -17.61
N PHE A 201 -7.35 21.30 -17.13
CA PHE A 201 -6.00 21.44 -16.58
C PHE A 201 -4.89 20.81 -17.43
N GLY A 202 -5.23 20.21 -18.58
CA GLY A 202 -4.25 19.57 -19.45
C GLY A 202 -3.72 18.25 -18.89
N ASP A 203 -4.55 17.51 -18.15
CA ASP A 203 -4.20 16.21 -17.60
C ASP A 203 -3.94 15.18 -18.73
N VAL A 204 -2.96 14.30 -18.50
CA VAL A 204 -2.53 13.26 -19.44
C VAL A 204 -3.56 12.13 -19.48
N GLU A 205 -3.66 11.43 -20.62
CA GLU A 205 -4.48 10.23 -20.74
C GLU A 205 -4.13 9.22 -19.61
N PRO A 206 -5.12 8.61 -18.93
CA PRO A 206 -4.96 7.75 -17.74
C PRO A 206 -4.08 6.50 -17.94
N ASN A 207 -3.62 6.25 -19.18
CA ASN A 207 -2.73 5.16 -19.55
C ASN A 207 -1.26 5.56 -19.70
N LYS A 208 -0.86 6.77 -19.28
CA LYS A 208 0.52 7.23 -19.39
C LYS A 208 1.02 7.82 -18.08
N VAL A 209 2.14 7.28 -17.61
CA VAL A 209 2.88 7.81 -16.47
C VAL A 209 3.62 9.08 -16.90
N ARG A 210 3.63 10.12 -16.06
CA ARG A 210 4.04 11.49 -16.43
C ARG A 210 5.57 11.63 -16.42
N LYS A 211 6.22 11.41 -17.56
CA LYS A 211 7.66 11.70 -17.68
C LYS A 211 7.96 13.21 -17.55
N PRO A 212 8.77 13.66 -16.57
CA PRO A 212 9.15 15.07 -16.49
C PRO A 212 10.13 15.42 -17.63
N GLY A 213 9.65 16.12 -18.67
CA GLY A 213 10.57 16.77 -19.63
C GLY A 213 10.15 17.01 -21.09
N GLN A 214 8.88 16.88 -21.50
CA GLN A 214 8.51 17.11 -22.92
C GLN A 214 7.19 17.87 -23.19
N ASP A 215 6.78 18.82 -22.33
CA ASP A 215 5.66 19.70 -22.69
C ASP A 215 6.14 21.00 -23.35
N THR A 216 6.31 20.94 -24.67
CA THR A 216 6.15 22.15 -25.48
C THR A 216 4.65 22.35 -25.69
N PHE A 217 4.06 23.33 -24.98
CA PHE A 217 2.66 23.72 -25.13
C PHE A 217 2.37 24.09 -26.59
N ARG A 218 1.78 23.16 -27.35
CA ARG A 218 1.23 23.40 -28.68
C ARG A 218 -0.27 23.23 -28.64
N TYR A 219 -0.97 24.35 -28.71
CA TYR A 219 -2.43 24.41 -28.79
C TYR A 219 -2.92 23.59 -30.00
N LYS A 220 -3.61 22.47 -29.74
CA LYS A 220 -4.32 21.69 -30.76
C LYS A 220 -5.81 22.05 -30.70
N LYS A 221 -6.39 22.35 -31.87
CA LYS A 221 -7.83 22.64 -32.00
C LYS A 221 -8.67 21.42 -31.63
N PRO A 222 -9.86 21.62 -31.03
CA PRO A 222 -10.71 20.52 -30.58
C PRO A 222 -11.23 19.70 -31.76
N VAL A 223 -11.14 18.37 -31.63
CA VAL A 223 -11.64 17.38 -32.59
C VAL A 223 -13.02 16.90 -32.12
N PRO A 224 -14.02 16.73 -33.00
CA PRO A 224 -15.37 16.35 -32.59
C PRO A 224 -15.43 14.94 -31.98
N ARG A 225 -16.22 14.81 -30.91
CA ARG A 225 -16.43 13.58 -30.12
C ARG A 225 -16.98 12.45 -31.01
N LYS A 226 -16.32 11.28 -31.01
CA LYS A 226 -16.85 10.02 -31.56
C LYS A 226 -17.53 9.20 -30.46
N ASN A 227 -18.57 8.47 -30.83
CA ASN A 227 -19.35 7.61 -29.92
C ASN A 227 -18.48 6.48 -29.34
N PRO A 228 -18.74 6.04 -28.09
CA PRO A 228 -17.92 5.05 -27.40
C PRO A 228 -18.08 3.66 -28.01
N THR A 229 -16.97 3.06 -28.42
CA THR A 229 -16.85 1.62 -28.71
C THR A 229 -16.24 0.92 -27.50
N THR A 230 -16.88 -0.16 -27.05
CA THR A 230 -16.39 -1.01 -25.96
C THR A 230 -15.06 -1.68 -26.36
N PRO A 231 -13.95 -1.46 -25.63
CA PRO A 231 -12.69 -2.11 -25.95
C PRO A 231 -12.69 -3.57 -25.46
N GLN A 232 -12.38 -4.51 -26.35
CA GLN A 232 -12.04 -5.89 -25.96
C GLN A 232 -10.59 -5.93 -25.50
N VAL A 233 -10.37 -6.27 -24.22
CA VAL A 233 -9.03 -6.49 -23.67
C VAL A 233 -8.56 -7.87 -24.08
N ASN A 234 -7.49 -7.92 -24.87
CA ASN A 234 -6.84 -9.18 -25.25
C ASN A 234 -5.48 -9.22 -24.54
N VAL A 235 -5.39 -10.06 -23.50
CA VAL A 235 -4.18 -10.24 -22.70
C VAL A 235 -3.25 -11.17 -23.48
N GLY A 236 -2.10 -10.66 -23.91
CA GLY A 236 -1.09 -11.43 -24.63
C GLY A 236 0.30 -10.98 -24.24
N ASN A 237 1.25 -11.91 -24.20
CA ASN A 237 2.62 -11.63 -23.74
C ASN A 237 3.29 -10.51 -24.56
N PRO A 238 4.17 -9.69 -23.94
CA PRO A 238 4.93 -8.67 -24.64
C PRO A 238 5.75 -9.28 -25.79
N LYS A 239 5.71 -8.65 -26.97
CA LYS A 239 6.27 -9.19 -28.21
C LYS A 239 7.80 -9.40 -28.22
N ASN A 240 8.52 -8.91 -27.21
CA ASN A 240 9.98 -8.84 -27.20
C ASN A 240 10.65 -9.43 -25.95
N LEU A 241 10.00 -10.34 -25.20
CA LEU A 241 10.75 -11.16 -24.24
C LEU A 241 11.64 -12.14 -25.02
N LYS A 242 12.96 -11.98 -24.92
CA LYS A 242 13.90 -13.04 -25.29
C LYS A 242 13.96 -14.06 -24.15
N PRO A 243 14.11 -15.37 -24.46
CA PRO A 243 14.18 -16.44 -23.48
C PRO A 243 15.39 -16.32 -22.56
#